data_AF-A0A848N1J9-F1
#
_entry.id   AF-A0A848N1J9-F1
#
_cell.length_a   1.000
_cell.length_b   1.000
_cell.length_c   1.000
_cell.angle_alpha   90.00
_cell.angle_beta   90.00
_cell.angle_gamma   90.00
#
_symmetry.space_group_name_H-M   'P 1'
#
loop_
_entity.id
_entity.type
_entity.pdbx_description
1 polymer ?
#
loop_
_entity_poly.entity_id
_entity_poly.type
_entity_poly.pdbx_seq_one_letter_code
_entity_poly.pdbx_strand_id
1 'polypeptide(L)'
;MNTSEEKSIFQLFQKAYKNIPLGEPIFGDAPDVIYKMPNGKIIGIEITEAVYDEESIGKREGQIKFNYDIIEQLKDQLSFKFIIDITLNNQVKLKQSNRRLVIENLKKIFIEEFSDIDSYETVHLENMELDWNNLNIEIKKQLFMQGYRELPPEISTISITRNDNLENSTHLEATFGVVPSFTDENLDNILVKKNYSLKNYKPCDEQWLLIAEGWDFYSYFKEIDISKNIVTDFDKIFVYRRFTSEVITLK
;
A
#
# COMPACT_ATOMS: atom_id res chain seq x y z
N MET A 1 6.80 4.79 10.67
CA MET A 1 6.26 5.91 11.46
C MET A 1 7.39 6.85 11.85
N ASN A 2 7.07 8.12 12.08
CA ASN A 2 7.96 9.10 12.70
C ASN A 2 7.50 9.45 14.13
N THR A 3 8.35 10.13 14.90
CA THR A 3 8.08 10.46 16.31
C THR A 3 6.79 11.26 16.55
N SER A 4 6.37 12.11 15.60
CA SER A 4 5.09 12.84 15.73
C SER A 4 3.90 11.90 15.60
N GLU A 5 4.00 10.91 14.73
CA GLU A 5 2.97 9.89 14.49
C GLU A 5 2.85 8.96 15.69
N GLU A 6 3.99 8.46 16.19
CA GLU A 6 4.09 7.64 17.41
C GLU A 6 3.46 8.34 18.62
N LYS A 7 3.78 9.64 18.81
CA LYS A 7 3.17 10.45 19.87
C LYS A 7 1.67 10.55 19.76
N SER A 8 1.16 10.76 18.55
CA SER A 8 -0.28 10.83 18.29
C SER A 8 -0.97 9.50 18.59
N ILE A 9 -0.40 8.39 18.10
CA ILE A 9 -0.90 7.03 18.34
C ILE A 9 -0.93 6.73 19.84
N PHE A 10 0.18 6.99 20.55
CA PHE A 10 0.25 6.72 21.97
C PHE A 10 -0.80 7.50 22.77
N GLN A 11 -0.99 8.79 22.46
CA GLN A 11 -2.01 9.60 23.11
C GLN A 11 -3.44 9.08 22.87
N LEU A 12 -3.73 8.59 21.68
CA LEU A 12 -5.02 7.99 21.36
C LEU A 12 -5.20 6.65 22.09
N PHE A 13 -4.16 5.81 22.10
CA PHE A 13 -4.13 4.58 22.88
C PHE A 13 -4.38 4.84 24.36
N GLN A 14 -3.74 5.84 24.98
CA GLN A 14 -3.96 6.21 26.38
C GLN A 14 -5.41 6.60 26.67
N LYS A 15 -6.09 7.25 25.72
CA LYS A 15 -7.50 7.62 25.85
C LYS A 15 -8.42 6.40 25.76
N ALA A 16 -8.08 5.45 24.88
CA ALA A 16 -8.86 4.24 24.67
C ALA A 16 -8.64 3.19 25.77
N TYR A 17 -7.39 2.98 26.20
CA TYR A 17 -7.01 2.01 27.21
C TYR A 17 -7.12 2.57 28.62
N LYS A 18 -8.32 2.47 29.20
CA LYS A 18 -8.63 3.01 30.55
C LYS A 18 -7.80 2.41 31.69
N ASN A 19 -7.19 1.25 31.47
CA ASN A 19 -6.39 0.54 32.47
C ASN A 19 -4.89 0.88 32.39
N ILE A 20 -4.48 1.85 31.57
CA ILE A 20 -3.09 2.31 31.60
C ILE A 20 -2.81 2.94 32.98
N PRO A 21 -1.72 2.56 33.67
CA PRO A 21 -1.35 3.21 34.92
C PRO A 21 -1.07 4.70 34.69
N LEU A 22 -1.24 5.53 35.73
CA LEU A 22 -0.79 6.92 35.66
C LEU A 22 0.73 6.97 35.51
N GLY A 23 1.20 7.87 34.64
CA GLY A 23 2.62 8.04 34.36
C GLY A 23 2.87 9.07 33.26
N GLU A 24 4.15 9.35 33.05
CA GLU A 24 4.64 10.36 32.11
C GLU A 24 5.37 9.69 30.93
N PRO A 25 4.92 9.92 29.68
CA PRO A 25 5.61 9.41 28.50
C PRO A 25 6.79 10.29 28.10
N ILE A 26 7.93 9.64 27.83
CA ILE A 26 9.12 10.24 27.22
C ILE A 26 9.36 9.52 25.90
N PHE A 27 9.25 10.26 24.80
CA PHE A 27 9.44 9.71 23.45
C PHE A 27 10.93 9.63 23.10
N GLY A 28 11.33 8.55 22.44
CA GLY A 28 12.71 8.26 22.09
C GLY A 28 12.80 7.19 21.00
N ASP A 29 13.93 6.49 20.99
CA ASP A 29 14.17 5.35 20.12
C ASP A 29 14.68 4.19 20.99
N ALA A 30 14.26 2.97 20.67
CA ALA A 30 14.62 1.72 21.35
C ALA A 30 14.37 1.71 22.89
N PRO A 31 13.11 1.76 23.36
CA PRO A 31 11.86 1.77 22.62
C PRO A 31 11.34 3.19 22.33
N ASP A 32 10.27 3.28 21.52
CA ASP A 32 9.66 4.56 21.08
C ASP A 32 9.12 5.41 22.25
N VAL A 33 8.63 4.76 23.31
CA VAL A 33 8.14 5.44 24.51
C VAL A 33 8.72 4.80 25.78
N ILE A 34 9.31 5.64 26.62
CA ILE A 34 9.63 5.31 28.02
C ILE A 34 8.54 5.92 28.91
N TYR A 35 7.73 5.09 29.53
CA TYR A 35 6.63 5.49 30.38
C TYR A 35 6.99 5.35 31.86
N LYS A 36 7.13 6.48 32.56
CA LYS A 36 7.54 6.50 33.97
C LYS A 36 6.34 6.63 34.89
N MET A 37 6.19 5.66 35.78
CA MET A 37 5.13 5.66 36.79
C MET A 37 5.56 6.41 38.07
N PRO A 38 4.61 6.98 38.85
CA PRO A 38 4.91 7.66 40.11
C PRO A 38 5.63 6.81 41.16
N ASN A 39 5.48 5.48 41.10
CA ASN A 39 6.15 4.54 42.00
C ASN A 39 7.60 4.22 41.57
N GLY A 40 8.11 4.86 40.51
CA GLY A 40 9.46 4.64 39.98
C GLY A 40 9.56 3.53 38.94
N LYS A 41 8.49 2.76 38.70
CA LYS A 41 8.47 1.73 37.66
C LYS A 41 8.53 2.35 36.26
N ILE A 42 9.31 1.73 35.38
CA ILE A 42 9.54 2.16 34.01
C ILE A 42 9.03 1.09 33.06
N ILE A 43 8.16 1.50 32.14
CA ILE A 43 7.63 0.65 31.07
C ILE A 43 8.21 1.15 29.75
N GLY A 44 8.88 0.28 29.01
CA GLY A 44 9.25 0.54 27.63
C GLY A 44 8.11 0.13 26.71
N ILE A 45 7.73 0.96 25.75
CA ILE A 45 6.62 0.69 24.83
C ILE A 45 7.11 0.91 23.40
N GLU A 46 7.14 -0.18 22.64
CA GLU A 46 7.38 -0.17 21.20
C GLU A 46 6.06 0.03 20.46
N ILE A 47 6.04 0.92 19.48
CA ILE A 47 4.90 1.19 18.62
C ILE A 47 5.22 0.67 17.21
N THR A 48 4.32 -0.15 16.69
CA THR A 48 4.45 -0.67 15.33
C THR A 48 3.09 -0.67 14.63
N GLU A 49 3.09 -0.87 13.33
CA GLU A 49 1.86 -0.87 12.53
C GLU A 49 1.59 -2.29 12.03
N ALA A 50 0.32 -2.70 12.08
CA ALA A 50 -0.13 -3.92 11.43
C ALA A 50 -0.40 -3.65 9.96
N VAL A 51 0.34 -4.29 9.06
CA VAL A 51 0.15 -4.15 7.60
C VAL A 51 -0.08 -5.55 7.01
N TYR A 52 -1.21 -5.77 6.33
CA TYR A 52 -1.54 -7.12 5.83
C TYR A 52 -0.87 -7.50 4.51
N ASP A 53 -0.30 -6.53 3.77
CA ASP A 53 0.31 -6.82 2.47
C ASP A 53 1.45 -5.85 2.10
N GLU A 54 2.57 -5.92 2.83
CA GLU A 54 3.77 -5.10 2.56
C GLU A 54 4.25 -5.25 1.10
N GLU A 55 4.14 -6.44 0.50
CA GLU A 55 4.56 -6.68 -0.89
C GLU A 55 3.61 -6.04 -1.92
N SER A 56 2.29 -6.17 -1.74
CA SER A 56 1.34 -5.55 -2.68
C SER A 56 1.29 -4.05 -2.53
N ILE A 57 1.57 -3.48 -1.35
CA ILE A 57 1.73 -2.03 -1.20
C ILE A 57 2.86 -1.54 -2.11
N GLY A 58 4.05 -2.13 -2.00
CA GLY A 58 5.19 -1.72 -2.84
C GLY A 58 4.94 -1.90 -4.34
N LYS A 59 4.26 -2.97 -4.75
CA LYS A 59 3.88 -3.20 -6.16
C LYS A 59 2.86 -2.16 -6.65
N ARG A 60 1.82 -1.87 -5.84
CA ARG A 60 0.77 -0.89 -6.18
C ARG A 60 1.31 0.53 -6.20
N GLU A 61 2.12 0.95 -5.23
CA GLU A 61 2.78 2.26 -5.24
C GLU A 61 3.62 2.47 -6.50
N GLY A 62 4.36 1.43 -6.92
CA GLY A 62 5.14 1.46 -8.15
C GLY A 62 4.28 1.67 -9.41
N GLN A 63 3.13 0.99 -9.49
CA GLN A 63 2.17 1.14 -10.58
C GLN A 63 1.49 2.52 -10.55
N ILE A 64 1.01 2.97 -9.39
CA ILE A 64 0.37 4.29 -9.23
C ILE A 64 1.34 5.39 -9.68
N LYS A 65 2.58 5.37 -9.20
CA LYS A 65 3.61 6.32 -9.60
C LYS A 65 3.88 6.26 -11.11
N PHE A 66 3.89 5.06 -11.70
CA PHE A 66 4.04 4.92 -13.15
C PHE A 66 2.86 5.50 -13.93
N ASN A 67 1.63 5.30 -13.48
CA ASN A 67 0.45 5.88 -14.10
C ASN A 67 0.51 7.41 -14.06
N TYR A 68 0.89 8.01 -12.92
CA TYR A 68 1.08 9.46 -12.82
C TYR A 68 2.23 9.99 -13.69
N ASP A 69 3.35 9.28 -13.78
CA ASP A 69 4.42 9.66 -14.71
C ASP A 69 3.91 9.69 -16.16
N ILE A 70 3.08 8.73 -16.57
CA ILE A 70 2.47 8.72 -17.91
C ILE A 70 1.48 9.87 -18.09
N ILE A 71 0.60 10.12 -17.11
CA ILE A 71 -0.35 11.25 -17.13
C ILE A 71 0.39 12.57 -17.36
N GLU A 72 1.47 12.81 -16.62
CA GLU A 72 2.27 14.04 -16.73
C GLU A 72 2.89 14.21 -18.12
N GLN A 73 3.24 13.11 -18.79
CA GLN A 73 3.79 13.14 -20.16
C GLN A 73 2.72 13.32 -21.24
N LEU A 74 1.48 12.90 -20.98
CA LEU A 74 0.38 12.88 -21.96
C LEU A 74 -0.60 14.05 -21.83
N LYS A 75 -0.68 14.71 -20.68
CA LYS A 75 -1.69 15.74 -20.39
C LYS A 75 -1.71 16.92 -21.38
N ASP A 76 -0.58 17.19 -22.03
CA ASP A 76 -0.42 18.26 -23.03
C ASP A 76 -0.44 17.72 -24.48
N GLN A 77 -0.53 16.40 -24.66
CA GLN A 77 -0.54 15.74 -25.97
C GLN A 77 -1.95 15.33 -26.40
N LEU A 78 -2.81 15.00 -25.45
CA LEU A 78 -4.22 14.74 -25.69
C LEU A 78 -5.03 16.02 -25.46
N SER A 79 -5.98 16.30 -26.34
CA SER A 79 -6.79 17.53 -26.30
C SER A 79 -7.88 17.54 -25.21
N PHE A 80 -8.02 16.45 -24.47
CA PHE A 80 -9.07 16.21 -23.49
C PHE A 80 -8.49 15.70 -22.16
N LYS A 81 -9.32 15.73 -21.11
CA LYS A 81 -8.99 15.15 -19.80
C LYS A 81 -9.43 13.69 -19.72
N PHE A 82 -8.63 12.89 -19.03
CA PHE A 82 -8.80 11.44 -19.03
C PHE A 82 -8.49 10.80 -17.69
N ILE A 83 -9.09 9.65 -17.48
CA ILE A 83 -8.75 8.69 -16.43
C ILE A 83 -7.96 7.58 -17.10
N ILE A 84 -6.80 7.23 -16.57
CA ILE A 84 -5.97 6.14 -17.10
C ILE A 84 -5.71 5.09 -16.02
N ASP A 85 -5.67 3.83 -16.41
CA ASP A 85 -5.13 2.74 -15.61
C ASP A 85 -4.23 1.86 -16.47
N ILE A 86 -2.94 1.79 -16.11
CA ILE A 86 -1.99 0.87 -16.74
C ILE A 86 -1.63 -0.18 -15.72
N THR A 87 -1.84 -1.45 -16.06
CA THR A 87 -1.40 -2.58 -15.24
C THR A 87 -0.04 -3.07 -15.68
N LEU A 88 0.90 -3.14 -14.74
CA LEU A 88 2.24 -3.68 -14.99
C LEU A 88 2.22 -5.21 -15.01
N ASN A 89 3.06 -5.80 -15.86
CA ASN A 89 3.20 -7.24 -15.96
C ASN A 89 3.94 -7.81 -14.73
N ASN A 90 3.33 -8.77 -14.05
CA ASN A 90 3.88 -9.41 -12.86
C ASN A 90 5.07 -10.35 -13.17
N GLN A 91 5.16 -10.85 -14.41
CA GLN A 91 6.23 -11.75 -14.86
C GLN A 91 7.44 -10.97 -15.41
N VAL A 92 7.20 -9.85 -16.09
CA VAL A 92 8.24 -9.01 -16.69
C VAL A 92 8.33 -7.67 -15.97
N LYS A 93 9.27 -7.56 -15.03
CA LYS A 93 9.43 -6.35 -14.20
C LYS A 93 9.94 -5.15 -15.00
N LEU A 94 9.28 -4.00 -14.82
CA LEU A 94 9.75 -2.70 -15.31
C LEU A 94 11.01 -2.24 -14.58
N LYS A 95 12.16 -2.34 -15.26
CA LYS A 95 13.45 -1.86 -14.75
C LYS A 95 13.57 -0.35 -14.94
N GLN A 96 14.19 0.33 -13.96
CA GLN A 96 14.43 1.77 -14.03
C GLN A 96 15.22 2.19 -15.28
N SER A 97 16.17 1.36 -15.73
CA SER A 97 16.94 1.59 -16.96
C SER A 97 16.09 1.65 -18.23
N ASN A 98 14.96 0.94 -18.25
CA ASN A 98 14.09 0.80 -19.42
C ASN A 98 12.86 1.70 -19.34
N ARG A 99 12.56 2.26 -18.16
CA ARG A 99 11.36 3.08 -17.90
C ARG A 99 11.14 4.16 -18.96
N ARG A 100 12.19 4.90 -19.31
CA ARG A 100 12.10 5.98 -20.32
C ARG A 100 11.68 5.45 -21.70
N LEU A 101 12.24 4.32 -22.13
CA LEU A 101 11.93 3.73 -23.42
C LEU A 101 10.47 3.22 -23.46
N VAL A 102 10.03 2.56 -22.39
CA VAL A 102 8.65 2.08 -22.26
C VAL A 102 7.66 3.26 -22.32
N ILE A 103 7.93 4.35 -21.59
CA ILE A 103 7.11 5.56 -21.64
C ILE A 103 7.02 6.13 -23.06
N GLU A 104 8.14 6.24 -23.78
CA GLU A 104 8.13 6.76 -25.16
C GLU A 104 7.37 5.86 -26.14
N ASN A 105 7.44 4.54 -25.96
CA ASN A 105 6.65 3.60 -26.76
C ASN A 105 5.16 3.72 -26.46
N LEU A 106 4.80 3.82 -25.18
CA LEU A 106 3.42 4.04 -24.77
C LEU A 106 2.88 5.33 -25.36
N LYS A 107 3.60 6.46 -25.29
CA LYS A 107 3.13 7.74 -25.87
C LYS A 107 2.68 7.63 -27.33
N LYS A 108 3.40 6.85 -28.15
CA LYS A 108 3.01 6.60 -29.55
C LYS A 108 1.68 5.86 -29.63
N ILE A 109 1.53 4.79 -28.84
CA ILE A 109 0.29 4.03 -28.74
C ILE A 109 -0.86 4.94 -28.26
N PHE A 110 -0.61 5.81 -27.28
CA PHE A 110 -1.65 6.71 -26.77
C PHE A 110 -2.16 7.68 -27.83
N ILE A 111 -1.25 8.27 -28.61
CA ILE A 111 -1.62 9.17 -29.71
C ILE A 111 -2.35 8.39 -30.82
N GLU A 112 -1.88 7.20 -31.17
CA GLU A 112 -2.48 6.41 -32.25
C GLU A 112 -3.88 5.89 -31.90
N GLU A 113 -4.07 5.40 -30.67
CA GLU A 113 -5.27 4.66 -30.28
C GLU A 113 -6.33 5.52 -29.62
N PHE A 114 -5.94 6.65 -29.00
CA PHE A 114 -6.85 7.38 -28.10
C PHE A 114 -7.08 8.84 -28.45
N SER A 115 -6.45 9.39 -29.50
CA SER A 115 -6.60 10.82 -29.82
C SER A 115 -8.03 11.26 -30.13
N ASP A 116 -8.86 10.33 -30.60
CA ASP A 116 -10.20 10.62 -31.14
C ASP A 116 -11.33 9.91 -30.36
N ILE A 117 -11.09 9.50 -29.11
CA ILE A 117 -12.13 8.85 -28.30
C ILE A 117 -13.24 9.82 -27.91
N ASP A 118 -14.47 9.31 -27.87
CA ASP A 118 -15.66 10.07 -27.54
C ASP A 118 -15.71 10.42 -26.03
N SER A 119 -16.48 11.45 -25.70
CA SER A 119 -16.68 11.82 -24.29
C SER A 119 -17.35 10.68 -23.52
N TYR A 120 -16.80 10.32 -22.36
CA TYR A 120 -17.20 9.16 -21.54
C TYR A 120 -16.96 7.79 -22.17
N GLU A 121 -16.30 7.72 -23.31
CA GLU A 121 -15.86 6.45 -23.88
C GLU A 121 -14.68 5.90 -23.08
N THR A 122 -14.70 4.59 -22.83
CA THR A 122 -13.59 3.83 -22.26
C THR A 122 -13.03 2.89 -23.32
N VAL A 123 -11.74 3.02 -23.60
CA VAL A 123 -11.00 2.10 -24.48
C VAL A 123 -10.06 1.25 -23.62
N HIS A 124 -10.12 -0.07 -23.83
CA HIS A 124 -9.27 -1.04 -23.16
C HIS A 124 -8.36 -1.73 -24.18
N LEU A 125 -7.06 -1.73 -23.88
CA LEU A 125 -6.05 -2.45 -24.63
C LEU A 125 -5.40 -3.53 -23.74
N GLU A 126 -5.24 -4.72 -24.30
CA GLU A 126 -4.58 -5.85 -23.63
C GLU A 126 -3.34 -6.29 -24.43
N ASN A 127 -2.25 -6.54 -23.72
CA ASN A 127 -1.04 -7.07 -24.33
C ASN A 127 -1.23 -8.55 -24.66
N MET A 128 -0.86 -8.95 -25.87
CA MET A 128 -0.86 -10.35 -26.26
C MET A 128 0.53 -10.80 -26.69
N GLU A 129 1.03 -11.83 -25.99
CA GLU A 129 2.33 -12.45 -26.28
C GLU A 129 2.25 -13.35 -27.52
N LEU A 130 2.34 -12.71 -28.69
CA LEU A 130 2.42 -13.37 -29.99
C LEU A 130 3.62 -12.85 -30.77
N ASP A 131 4.09 -13.63 -31.73
CA ASP A 131 4.99 -13.09 -32.76
C ASP A 131 4.15 -12.30 -33.78
N TRP A 132 3.95 -11.01 -33.50
CA TRP A 132 3.18 -10.10 -34.33
C TRP A 132 3.75 -9.99 -35.76
N ASN A 133 5.03 -10.29 -35.99
CA ASN A 133 5.62 -10.24 -37.33
C ASN A 133 5.16 -11.40 -38.23
N ASN A 134 4.78 -12.53 -37.63
CA ASN A 134 4.31 -13.71 -38.35
C ASN A 134 2.80 -13.74 -38.58
N LEU A 135 2.05 -12.78 -38.01
CA LEU A 135 0.61 -12.69 -38.20
C LEU A 135 0.28 -12.04 -39.56
N ASN A 136 -0.68 -12.63 -40.28
CA ASN A 136 -1.23 -12.00 -41.48
C ASN A 136 -2.08 -10.75 -41.12
N ILE A 137 -2.29 -9.89 -42.11
CA ILE A 137 -2.97 -8.60 -41.93
C ILE A 137 -4.41 -8.76 -41.42
N GLU A 138 -5.13 -9.79 -41.87
CA GLU A 138 -6.53 -9.99 -41.48
C GLU A 138 -6.67 -10.40 -40.01
N ILE A 139 -5.79 -11.30 -39.54
CA ILE A 139 -5.73 -11.68 -38.13
C ILE A 139 -5.37 -10.47 -37.27
N LYS A 140 -4.37 -9.66 -37.69
CA LYS A 140 -4.01 -8.43 -36.96
C LYS A 140 -5.20 -7.49 -36.80
N LYS A 141 -5.98 -7.27 -37.86
CA LYS A 141 -7.19 -6.43 -37.78
C LYS A 141 -8.20 -6.97 -36.78
N GLN A 142 -8.46 -8.28 -36.80
CA GLN A 142 -9.39 -8.90 -35.85
C GLN A 142 -8.91 -8.76 -34.40
N LEU A 143 -7.62 -8.98 -34.15
CA LEU A 143 -7.02 -8.76 -32.84
C LEU A 143 -7.14 -7.31 -32.40
N PHE A 144 -6.90 -6.37 -33.32
CA PHE A 144 -7.02 -4.95 -33.01
C PHE A 144 -8.45 -4.54 -32.64
N MET A 145 -9.45 -5.06 -33.36
CA MET A 145 -10.87 -4.85 -33.05
C MET A 145 -11.29 -5.42 -31.70
N GLN A 146 -10.58 -6.42 -31.19
CA GLN A 146 -10.81 -7.01 -29.87
C GLN A 146 -10.04 -6.30 -28.74
N GLY A 147 -9.30 -5.24 -29.06
CA GLY A 147 -8.52 -4.48 -28.08
C GLY A 147 -7.10 -5.03 -27.84
N TYR A 148 -6.64 -6.03 -28.58
CA TYR A 148 -5.29 -6.53 -28.39
C TYR A 148 -4.26 -5.68 -29.11
N ARG A 149 -3.10 -5.44 -28.49
CA ARG A 149 -1.97 -4.71 -29.10
C ARG A 149 -0.63 -5.35 -28.74
N GLU A 150 0.39 -5.02 -29.52
CA GLU A 150 1.79 -5.26 -29.17
C GLU A 150 2.23 -4.16 -28.20
N LEU A 151 1.89 -4.32 -26.92
CA LEU A 151 2.33 -3.39 -25.87
C LEU A 151 3.77 -3.75 -25.45
N PRO A 152 4.52 -2.80 -24.85
CA PRO A 152 5.79 -3.15 -24.21
C PRO A 152 5.58 -4.33 -23.24
N PRO A 153 6.49 -5.32 -23.19
CA PRO A 153 6.28 -6.56 -22.45
C PRO A 153 6.07 -6.36 -20.94
N GLU A 154 6.56 -5.23 -20.40
CA GLU A 154 6.35 -4.82 -19.01
C GLU A 154 4.92 -4.35 -18.72
N ILE A 155 4.08 -4.17 -19.74
CA ILE A 155 2.71 -3.67 -19.64
C ILE A 155 1.75 -4.82 -19.98
N SER A 156 0.80 -5.09 -19.08
CA SER A 156 -0.24 -6.09 -19.31
C SER A 156 -1.46 -5.48 -19.96
N THR A 157 -1.97 -4.38 -19.43
CA THR A 157 -3.18 -3.73 -19.95
C THR A 157 -3.10 -2.21 -19.83
N ILE A 158 -3.87 -1.53 -20.66
CA ILE A 158 -4.09 -0.09 -20.62
C ILE A 158 -5.60 0.12 -20.69
N SER A 159 -6.15 0.93 -19.80
CA SER A 159 -7.50 1.45 -19.89
C SER A 159 -7.43 2.97 -19.87
N ILE A 160 -8.12 3.63 -20.78
CA ILE A 160 -8.29 5.08 -20.76
C ILE A 160 -9.77 5.41 -20.93
N THR A 161 -10.23 6.37 -20.15
CA THR A 161 -11.58 6.93 -20.26
C THR A 161 -11.48 8.42 -20.44
N ARG A 162 -12.07 8.96 -21.51
CA ARG A 162 -12.19 10.41 -21.64
C ARG A 162 -13.31 10.91 -20.74
N ASN A 163 -13.05 11.97 -19.99
CA ASN A 163 -14.07 12.61 -19.19
C ASN A 163 -13.84 14.12 -19.18
N ASP A 164 -14.65 14.82 -19.96
CA ASP A 164 -14.52 16.27 -20.17
C ASP A 164 -14.91 17.10 -18.92
N ASN A 165 -15.52 16.48 -17.90
CA ASN A 165 -15.87 17.15 -16.65
C ASN A 165 -14.74 17.14 -15.61
N LEU A 166 -13.61 16.46 -15.89
CA LEU A 166 -12.49 16.45 -14.97
C LEU A 166 -11.75 17.78 -14.97
N GLU A 167 -11.37 18.26 -13.79
CA GLU A 167 -10.44 19.39 -13.68
C GLU A 167 -9.04 19.03 -14.19
N ASN A 168 -8.60 17.79 -13.90
CA ASN A 168 -7.28 17.27 -14.27
C ASN A 168 -7.37 15.81 -14.70
N SER A 169 -6.47 15.39 -15.60
CA SER A 169 -6.30 13.96 -15.90
C SER A 169 -5.78 13.22 -14.67
N THR A 170 -6.24 11.98 -14.47
CA THR A 170 -6.00 11.25 -13.22
C THR A 170 -5.92 9.74 -13.44
N HIS A 171 -5.58 9.00 -12.38
CA HIS A 171 -5.64 7.55 -12.33
C HIS A 171 -6.72 7.12 -11.33
N LEU A 172 -7.54 6.12 -11.68
CA LEU A 172 -8.53 5.58 -10.76
C LEU A 172 -7.90 4.52 -9.87
N GLU A 173 -7.71 4.87 -8.59
CA GLU A 173 -7.31 3.91 -7.57
C GLU A 173 -8.55 3.17 -7.06
N ALA A 174 -8.84 2.00 -7.62
CA ALA A 174 -9.85 1.11 -7.06
C ALA A 174 -9.26 0.34 -5.87
N THR A 175 -9.43 0.87 -4.66
CA THR A 175 -8.99 0.21 -3.41
C THR A 175 -10.05 -0.72 -2.82
N PHE A 176 -11.03 -1.17 -3.61
CA PHE A 176 -12.06 -2.10 -3.15
C PHE A 176 -11.51 -3.54 -3.09
N GLY A 177 -11.11 -3.97 -1.89
CA GLY A 177 -10.68 -5.33 -1.60
C GLY A 177 -11.48 -5.95 -0.44
N VAL A 178 -11.47 -7.27 -0.36
CA VAL A 178 -11.90 -7.99 0.86
C VAL A 178 -10.91 -7.62 1.95
N VAL A 179 -11.39 -6.95 3.00
CA VAL A 179 -10.57 -6.62 4.17
C VAL A 179 -10.27 -7.92 4.94
N PRO A 180 -8.99 -8.30 5.10
CA PRO A 180 -8.63 -9.52 5.80
C PRO A 180 -8.79 -9.39 7.32
N SER A 181 -8.79 -10.53 8.01
CA SER A 181 -8.68 -10.59 9.48
C SER A 181 -7.21 -10.55 9.90
N PHE A 182 -6.89 -9.97 11.04
CA PHE A 182 -5.54 -9.99 11.62
C PHE A 182 -5.34 -11.33 12.33
N THR A 183 -4.46 -12.16 11.80
CA THR A 183 -4.30 -13.56 12.22
C THR A 183 -3.01 -13.81 13.00
N ASP A 184 -2.86 -15.04 13.51
CA ASP A 184 -1.62 -15.51 14.13
C ASP A 184 -0.39 -15.27 13.22
N GLU A 185 -0.51 -15.43 11.90
CA GLU A 185 0.60 -15.20 10.96
C GLU A 185 1.04 -13.72 10.92
N ASN A 186 0.07 -12.80 10.93
CA ASN A 186 0.38 -11.36 10.96
C ASN A 186 1.12 -11.00 12.26
N LEU A 187 0.64 -11.54 13.39
CA LEU A 187 1.26 -11.34 14.69
C LEU A 187 2.68 -11.94 14.72
N ASP A 188 2.86 -13.18 14.28
CA ASP A 188 4.15 -13.89 14.27
C ASP A 188 5.20 -13.10 13.47
N ASN A 189 4.82 -12.57 12.31
CA ASN A 189 5.71 -11.75 11.47
C ASN A 189 6.17 -10.47 12.20
N ILE A 190 5.29 -9.81 12.94
CA ILE A 190 5.64 -8.65 13.77
C ILE A 190 6.55 -9.08 14.92
N LEU A 191 6.17 -10.14 15.65
CA LEU A 191 6.91 -10.60 16.83
C LEU A 191 8.32 -11.07 16.48
N VAL A 192 8.53 -11.74 15.35
CA VAL A 192 9.88 -12.12 14.89
C VAL A 192 10.78 -10.89 14.74
N LYS A 193 10.30 -9.86 14.04
CA LYS A 193 11.04 -8.61 13.84
C LYS A 193 11.30 -7.90 15.18
N LYS A 194 10.28 -7.79 16.04
CA LYS A 194 10.35 -6.98 17.26
C LYS A 194 11.05 -7.67 18.43
N ASN A 195 10.93 -8.99 18.60
CA ASN A 195 11.75 -9.73 19.59
C ASN A 195 13.26 -9.60 19.26
N TYR A 196 13.62 -9.53 17.97
CA TYR A 196 15.01 -9.27 17.58
C TYR A 196 15.46 -7.87 18.01
N SER A 197 14.65 -6.84 17.73
CA SER A 197 14.95 -5.45 18.11
C SER A 197 15.01 -5.24 19.63
N LEU A 198 14.13 -5.90 20.38
CA LEU A 198 14.00 -5.78 21.83
C LEU A 198 15.32 -6.00 22.59
N LYS A 199 16.20 -6.84 22.05
CA LYS A 199 17.54 -7.12 22.62
C LYS A 199 18.42 -5.88 22.74
N ASN A 200 18.15 -4.86 21.92
CA ASN A 200 18.92 -3.61 21.90
C ASN A 200 18.21 -2.47 22.66
N TYR A 201 17.05 -2.73 23.24
CA TYR A 201 16.26 -1.69 23.90
C TYR A 201 16.82 -1.40 25.28
N LYS A 202 16.55 -0.18 25.76
CA LYS A 202 16.89 0.18 27.13
C LYS A 202 16.18 -0.78 28.10
N PRO A 203 16.88 -1.33 29.11
CA PRO A 203 16.25 -2.13 30.15
C PRO A 203 15.13 -1.34 30.86
N CYS A 204 13.96 -1.95 30.96
CA CYS A 204 12.78 -1.43 31.64
C CYS A 204 12.20 -2.53 32.56
N ASP A 205 11.34 -2.17 33.50
CA ASP A 205 10.69 -3.15 34.39
C ASP A 205 9.62 -3.98 33.67
N GLU A 206 8.99 -3.39 32.66
CA GLU A 206 8.17 -4.10 31.68
C GLU A 206 8.47 -3.56 30.27
N GLN A 207 8.33 -4.42 29.27
CA GLN A 207 8.43 -4.09 27.84
C GLN A 207 7.10 -4.45 27.17
N TRP A 208 6.44 -3.45 26.60
CA TRP A 208 5.15 -3.60 25.93
C TRP A 208 5.30 -3.41 24.43
N LEU A 209 4.47 -4.11 23.67
CA LEU A 209 4.30 -3.91 22.23
C LEU A 209 2.90 -3.36 21.95
N LEU A 210 2.83 -2.20 21.32
CA LEU A 210 1.61 -1.57 20.83
C LEU A 210 1.57 -1.66 19.30
N ILE A 211 0.68 -2.50 18.79
CA ILE A 211 0.43 -2.67 17.36
C ILE A 211 -0.74 -1.76 16.98
N ALA A 212 -0.49 -0.71 16.22
CA ALA A 212 -1.51 0.19 15.71
C ALA A 212 -2.11 -0.32 14.40
N GLU A 213 -3.44 -0.29 14.32
CA GLU A 213 -4.24 -0.57 13.13
C GLU A 213 -4.89 0.73 12.60
N GLY A 214 -4.95 0.87 11.28
CA GLY A 214 -5.73 1.91 10.61
C GLY A 214 -4.97 3.23 10.44
N TRP A 215 -3.68 3.15 10.11
CA TRP A 215 -2.95 4.31 9.63
C TRP A 215 -3.34 4.65 8.20
N ASP A 216 -3.43 3.62 7.35
CA ASP A 216 -3.87 3.66 5.96
C ASP A 216 -4.90 2.55 5.68
N PHE A 217 -5.29 2.38 4.41
CA PHE A 217 -6.24 1.35 4.01
C PHE A 217 -5.68 -0.08 4.13
N TYR A 218 -4.36 -0.24 4.08
CA TYR A 218 -3.66 -1.53 4.13
C TYR A 218 -3.32 -1.97 5.55
N SER A 219 -3.54 -1.10 6.53
CA SER A 219 -3.48 -1.41 7.94
C SER A 219 -4.83 -1.52 8.61
N TYR A 220 -5.93 -1.59 7.85
CA TYR A 220 -7.26 -1.91 8.40
C TYR A 220 -7.54 -3.42 8.31
N PHE A 221 -8.04 -3.99 9.40
CA PHE A 221 -8.42 -5.40 9.48
C PHE A 221 -9.89 -5.52 9.88
N LYS A 222 -10.57 -6.52 9.33
CA LYS A 222 -11.99 -6.76 9.60
C LYS A 222 -12.21 -7.11 11.08
N GLU A 223 -11.43 -8.07 11.57
CA GLU A 223 -11.46 -8.58 12.94
C GLU A 223 -10.05 -9.03 13.35
N ILE A 224 -9.83 -9.20 14.65
CA ILE A 224 -8.59 -9.73 15.21
C ILE A 224 -8.86 -11.18 15.63
N ASP A 225 -8.26 -12.14 14.93
CA ASP A 225 -8.44 -13.58 15.09
C ASP A 225 -7.11 -14.24 15.48
N ILE A 226 -6.79 -14.16 16.78
CA ILE A 226 -5.60 -14.77 17.37
C ILE A 226 -6.04 -15.99 18.15
N SER A 227 -5.56 -17.16 17.75
CA SER A 227 -5.99 -18.46 18.29
C SER A 227 -4.89 -19.17 19.07
N LYS A 228 -3.62 -18.85 18.77
CA LYS A 228 -2.46 -19.51 19.37
C LYS A 228 -2.00 -18.82 20.66
N ASN A 229 -1.34 -19.60 21.51
CA ASN A 229 -0.59 -19.05 22.63
C ASN A 229 0.59 -18.22 22.12
N ILE A 230 0.68 -16.97 22.59
CA ILE A 230 1.69 -16.03 22.14
C ILE A 230 2.99 -16.24 22.93
N VAL A 231 4.08 -16.54 22.22
CA VAL A 231 5.42 -16.70 22.80
C VAL A 231 6.28 -15.51 22.39
N THR A 232 6.69 -14.71 23.38
CA THR A 232 7.43 -13.46 23.16
C THR A 232 8.11 -13.01 24.45
N ASP A 233 9.17 -12.21 24.28
CA ASP A 233 9.90 -11.52 25.33
C ASP A 233 9.19 -10.23 25.80
N PHE A 234 8.17 -9.75 25.09
CA PHE A 234 7.32 -8.64 25.56
C PHE A 234 6.42 -9.09 26.71
N ASP A 235 6.29 -8.28 27.76
CA ASP A 235 5.41 -8.55 28.89
C ASP A 235 3.94 -8.42 28.53
N LYS A 236 3.60 -7.45 27.67
CA LYS A 236 2.24 -7.21 27.19
C LYS A 236 2.21 -6.87 25.71
N ILE A 237 1.14 -7.26 25.05
CA ILE A 237 0.89 -6.93 23.64
C ILE A 237 -0.52 -6.39 23.49
N PHE A 238 -0.63 -5.25 22.81
CA PHE A 238 -1.89 -4.62 22.50
C PHE A 238 -2.04 -4.44 21.00
N VAL A 239 -3.26 -4.63 20.50
CA VAL A 239 -3.69 -4.10 19.20
C VAL A 239 -4.59 -2.90 19.46
N TYR A 240 -4.21 -1.74 18.93
CA TYR A 240 -5.02 -0.53 19.00
C TYR A 240 -5.68 -0.25 17.64
N ARG A 241 -7.00 -0.39 17.60
CA ARG A 241 -7.83 -0.16 16.42
C ARG A 241 -8.27 1.30 16.38
N ARG A 242 -7.58 2.11 15.59
CA ARG A 242 -7.75 3.57 15.59
C ARG A 242 -9.16 4.02 15.23
N PHE A 243 -9.78 3.41 14.21
CA PHE A 243 -11.10 3.82 13.72
C PHE A 243 -12.23 3.52 14.71
N THR A 244 -12.13 2.42 15.46
CA THR A 244 -13.11 2.05 16.49
C THR A 244 -12.72 2.55 17.88
N SER A 245 -11.52 3.12 18.03
CA SER A 245 -10.92 3.48 19.33
C SER A 245 -10.92 2.31 20.32
N GLU A 246 -10.70 1.09 19.80
CA GLU A 246 -10.72 -0.15 20.55
C GLU A 246 -9.30 -0.60 20.87
N VAL A 247 -9.08 -1.13 22.08
CA VAL A 247 -7.81 -1.72 22.49
C VAL A 247 -8.06 -3.16 22.85
N ILE A 248 -7.38 -4.07 22.13
CA ILE A 248 -7.44 -5.50 22.34
C ILE A 248 -6.13 -5.92 22.99
N THR A 249 -6.21 -6.46 24.21
CA THR A 249 -5.06 -7.05 24.90
C THR A 249 -4.87 -8.48 24.42
N LEU A 250 -3.73 -8.77 23.80
CA LEU A 250 -3.37 -10.11 23.33
C LEU A 250 -2.58 -10.90 24.38
N LYS A 251 -1.74 -10.19 25.15
CA LYS A 251 -0.96 -10.72 26.27
C LYS A 251 -0.93 -9.70 27.41
#